data_AF-A0A1B3SJN0-F1
#
_entry.id   AF-A0A1B3SJN0-F1
#
_cell.length_a   1.000
_cell.length_b   1.000
_cell.length_c   1.000
_cell.angle_alpha   90.00
_cell.angle_beta   90.00
_cell.angle_gamma   90.00
#
_symmetry.space_group_name_H-M   'P 1'
#
loop_
_entity.id
_entity.type
_entity.pdbx_description
1 polymer ?
#
loop_
_entity_poly.entity_id
_entity_poly.type
_entity_poly.pdbx_seq_one_letter_code
_entity_poly.pdbx_strand_id
1 'polypeptide(L)'
;MESTNGVLLKENEKMLKSMYVISKKTFRNFILNMVLFLVLLLFVILNQLVFKENKKVQIIINMVCIGCMAYLIMAFTIIGWFSTEYYFKSLKVFDYKAQLSESKIEGQRIIELNSVGFILLNILISFISTLVFTYLMYITFEHYTDNKVWVEIGAISIHLLLIPAFVRMFETILEISNNYKKLLSHFLTTQFDSVKHLFEDAKFDLHSTHLKFESYNLRSRNNIFLINSDHYNENDKKIIASVNEVILENYKKLWIEYTKVYSLFRNLNPKENMHLIRKARSLLVVYLNIWNDFFIF
;
A
#
# COMPACT_ATOMS: atom_id res chain seq x y z
N MET A 1 21.53 27.10 0.03
CA MET A 1 20.87 26.18 0.98
C MET A 1 19.75 25.35 0.33
N GLU A 2 18.86 25.93 -0.48
CA GLU A 2 17.83 25.16 -1.20
C GLU A 2 18.39 24.07 -2.14
N SER A 3 19.52 24.33 -2.81
CA SER A 3 20.15 23.35 -3.71
C SER A 3 20.61 22.09 -2.97
N THR A 4 21.26 22.24 -1.81
CA THR A 4 21.75 21.12 -0.99
C THR A 4 20.60 20.30 -0.39
N ASN A 5 19.56 20.96 0.12
CA ASN A 5 18.38 20.31 0.68
C ASN A 5 17.61 19.51 -0.40
N GLY A 6 17.47 20.08 -1.59
CA GLY A 6 16.85 19.42 -2.72
C GLY A 6 17.62 18.19 -3.22
N VAL A 7 18.96 18.24 -3.18
CA VAL A 7 19.82 17.10 -3.55
C VAL A 7 19.62 15.93 -2.59
N LEU A 8 19.67 16.17 -1.27
CA LEU A 8 19.48 15.11 -0.27
C LEU A 8 18.14 14.39 -0.42
N LEU A 9 17.05 15.13 -0.65
CA LEU A 9 15.73 14.56 -0.87
C LEU A 9 15.64 13.77 -2.18
N LYS A 10 16.37 14.16 -3.23
CA LYS A 10 16.44 13.41 -4.50
C LYS A 10 17.23 12.12 -4.35
N GLU A 11 18.33 12.14 -3.61
CA GLU A 11 19.15 10.96 -3.34
C GLU A 11 18.35 9.93 -2.52
N ASN A 12 17.69 10.37 -1.46
CA ASN A 12 16.81 9.53 -0.65
C ASN A 12 15.65 8.95 -1.48
N GLU A 13 15.03 9.77 -2.32
CA GLU A 13 14.00 9.30 -3.24
C GLU A 13 14.52 8.24 -4.21
N LYS A 14 15.72 8.41 -4.76
CA LYS A 14 16.35 7.44 -5.66
C LYS A 14 16.64 6.12 -4.94
N MET A 15 17.15 6.17 -3.71
CA MET A 15 17.41 5.00 -2.88
C MET A 15 16.12 4.23 -2.58
N LEU A 16 15.08 4.90 -2.08
CA LEU A 16 13.79 4.25 -1.81
C LEU A 16 13.14 3.74 -3.11
N LYS A 17 13.34 4.44 -4.23
CA LYS A 17 12.84 3.98 -5.54
C LYS A 17 13.43 2.65 -5.98
N SER A 18 14.72 2.41 -5.74
CA SER A 18 15.34 1.11 -6.07
C SER A 18 14.82 -0.05 -5.23
N MET A 19 14.19 0.23 -4.08
CA MET A 19 13.59 -0.79 -3.20
C MET A 19 12.14 -1.11 -3.58
N TYR A 20 11.49 -0.31 -4.44
CA TYR A 20 10.10 -0.56 -4.81
C TYR A 20 9.98 -1.76 -5.74
N VAL A 21 9.12 -2.71 -5.34
CA VAL A 21 8.71 -3.84 -6.17
C VAL A 21 7.24 -3.68 -6.49
N ILE A 22 6.93 -3.65 -7.79
CA ILE A 22 5.56 -3.57 -8.29
C ILE A 22 5.08 -4.97 -8.64
N SER A 23 3.96 -5.40 -8.05
CA SER A 23 3.27 -6.61 -8.48
C SER A 23 2.61 -6.36 -9.83
N LYS A 24 3.21 -6.90 -10.89
CA LYS A 24 2.75 -6.71 -12.28
C LYS A 24 1.30 -7.17 -12.47
N LYS A 25 0.89 -8.25 -11.79
CA LYS A 25 -0.45 -8.84 -11.93
C LYS A 25 -1.53 -7.91 -11.38
N THR A 26 -1.39 -7.46 -10.13
CA THR A 26 -2.39 -6.58 -9.49
C THR A 26 -2.40 -5.21 -10.15
N PHE A 27 -1.24 -4.67 -10.52
CA PHE A 27 -1.16 -3.41 -11.26
C PHE A 27 -1.88 -3.46 -12.62
N ARG A 28 -1.69 -4.56 -13.38
CA ARG A 28 -2.37 -4.74 -14.67
C ARG A 28 -3.88 -4.87 -14.51
N ASN A 29 -4.36 -5.66 -13.54
CA ASN A 29 -5.79 -5.78 -13.24
C ASN A 29 -6.40 -4.42 -12.91
N PHE A 30 -5.72 -3.64 -12.08
CA PHE A 30 -6.15 -2.28 -11.75
C PHE A 30 -6.27 -1.38 -12.99
N ILE A 31 -5.22 -1.32 -13.84
CA ILE A 31 -5.28 -0.52 -15.08
C ILE A 31 -6.42 -0.97 -15.99
N LEU A 32 -6.62 -2.28 -16.17
CA LEU A 32 -7.69 -2.80 -17.01
C LEU A 32 -9.07 -2.37 -16.48
N ASN A 33 -9.30 -2.47 -15.18
CA ASN A 33 -10.56 -2.03 -14.56
C ASN A 33 -10.76 -0.51 -14.69
N MET A 34 -9.69 0.29 -14.55
CA MET A 34 -9.72 1.74 -14.77
C MET A 34 -10.08 2.13 -16.20
N VAL A 35 -9.44 1.50 -17.18
CA VAL A 35 -9.69 1.75 -18.60
C VAL A 35 -11.11 1.32 -18.96
N LEU A 36 -11.55 0.15 -18.49
CA LEU A 36 -12.91 -0.32 -18.68
C LEU A 36 -13.92 0.67 -18.11
N PHE A 37 -13.72 1.14 -16.88
CA PHE A 37 -14.58 2.15 -16.27
C PHE A 37 -14.69 3.44 -17.11
N LEU A 38 -13.57 3.98 -17.57
CA LEU A 38 -13.55 5.19 -18.40
C LEU A 38 -14.26 4.99 -19.75
N VAL A 39 -14.02 3.85 -20.40
CA VAL A 39 -14.67 3.49 -21.67
C VAL A 39 -16.19 3.36 -21.50
N LEU A 40 -16.64 2.70 -20.43
CA LEU A 40 -18.07 2.56 -20.14
C LEU A 40 -18.73 3.90 -19.84
N LEU A 41 -18.07 4.76 -19.06
CA LEU A 41 -18.58 6.09 -18.75
C LEU A 41 -18.74 6.94 -20.02
N LEU A 42 -17.75 6.86 -20.91
CA LEU A 42 -17.82 7.50 -22.23
C LEU A 42 -18.95 6.92 -23.09
N PHE A 43 -19.16 5.60 -23.10
CA PHE A 43 -20.28 4.98 -23.83
C PHE A 43 -21.64 5.39 -23.27
N VAL A 44 -21.80 5.52 -21.96
CA VAL A 44 -23.05 5.99 -21.36
C VAL A 44 -23.35 7.43 -21.80
N ILE A 45 -22.34 8.31 -21.82
CA ILE A 45 -22.49 9.69 -22.29
C ILE A 45 -22.85 9.71 -23.79
N LEU A 46 -22.11 8.97 -24.63
CA LEU A 46 -22.39 8.89 -26.07
C LEU A 46 -23.78 8.33 -26.35
N ASN A 47 -24.24 7.34 -25.57
CA ASN A 47 -25.56 6.75 -25.73
C ASN A 47 -26.69 7.75 -25.47
N GLN A 48 -26.48 8.65 -24.51
CA GLN A 48 -27.44 9.69 -24.16
C GLN A 48 -27.41 10.89 -25.12
N LEU A 49 -26.23 11.27 -25.63
CA LEU A 49 -26.07 12.44 -26.48
C LEU A 49 -26.25 12.17 -27.98
N VAL A 50 -25.68 11.07 -28.48
CA VAL A 50 -25.59 10.78 -29.92
C VAL A 50 -26.72 9.87 -30.38
N PHE A 51 -27.04 8.83 -29.62
CA PHE A 51 -28.01 7.81 -30.02
C PHE A 51 -29.43 8.07 -29.50
N LYS A 52 -29.73 9.30 -29.08
CA LYS A 52 -31.00 9.69 -28.45
C LYS A 52 -32.26 9.26 -29.21
N GLU A 53 -32.20 9.28 -30.54
CA GLU A 53 -33.35 9.01 -31.40
C GLU A 53 -33.52 7.52 -31.75
N ASN A 54 -32.48 6.70 -31.56
CA ASN A 54 -32.50 5.28 -31.93
C ASN A 54 -32.65 4.37 -30.71
N LYS A 55 -33.90 4.17 -30.28
CA LYS A 55 -34.25 3.36 -29.11
C LYS A 55 -33.66 1.94 -29.12
N LYS A 56 -33.59 1.28 -30.28
CA LYS A 56 -33.05 -0.09 -30.38
C LYS A 56 -31.55 -0.13 -30.05
N VAL A 57 -30.80 0.81 -30.61
CA VAL A 57 -29.35 0.94 -30.34
C VAL A 57 -29.12 1.30 -28.87
N GLN A 58 -29.94 2.19 -28.30
CA GLN A 58 -29.82 2.57 -26.89
C GLN A 58 -29.98 1.39 -25.93
N ILE A 59 -30.98 0.53 -26.16
CA ILE A 59 -31.22 -0.65 -25.31
C ILE A 59 -30.02 -1.59 -25.38
N ILE A 60 -29.49 -1.87 -26.57
CA ILE A 60 -28.34 -2.76 -26.73
C ILE A 60 -27.11 -2.21 -26.00
N ILE A 61 -26.80 -0.93 -26.20
CA ILE A 61 -25.65 -0.29 -25.55
C ILE A 61 -25.84 -0.28 -24.03
N ASN A 62 -27.04 0.05 -23.54
CA ASN A 62 -27.32 0.03 -22.10
C ASN A 62 -27.15 -1.37 -21.51
N MET A 63 -27.63 -2.42 -22.17
CA MET A 63 -27.49 -3.79 -21.69
C MET A 63 -26.03 -4.23 -21.59
N VAL A 64 -25.21 -3.87 -22.59
CA VAL A 64 -23.76 -4.09 -22.54
C VAL A 64 -23.14 -3.32 -21.37
N CYS A 65 -23.49 -2.05 -21.20
CA CYS A 65 -23.00 -1.21 -20.12
C CYS A 65 -23.40 -1.74 -18.73
N ILE A 66 -24.64 -2.21 -18.57
CA ILE A 66 -25.15 -2.83 -17.34
C ILE A 66 -24.31 -4.05 -16.99
N GLY A 67 -24.10 -4.97 -17.95
CA GLY A 67 -23.29 -6.18 -17.73
C GLY A 67 -21.85 -5.87 -17.32
N CYS A 68 -21.21 -4.93 -18.00
CA CYS A 68 -19.84 -4.54 -17.67
C CYS A 68 -19.73 -3.74 -16.35
N MET A 69 -20.74 -2.92 -16.02
CA MET A 69 -20.79 -2.23 -14.72
C MET A 69 -21.03 -3.21 -13.57
N ALA A 70 -21.86 -4.23 -13.76
CA ALA A 70 -22.02 -5.31 -12.78
C ALA A 70 -20.69 -6.04 -12.53
N TYR A 71 -19.93 -6.34 -13.59
CA TYR A 71 -18.58 -6.89 -13.47
C TYR A 71 -17.66 -5.98 -12.65
N LEU A 72 -17.64 -4.67 -12.94
CA LEU A 72 -16.81 -3.71 -12.19
C LEU A 72 -17.21 -3.68 -10.71
N ILE A 73 -18.50 -3.59 -10.41
CA ILE A 73 -19.04 -3.62 -9.03
C ILE A 73 -18.61 -4.90 -8.32
N MET A 74 -18.72 -6.07 -8.97
CA MET A 74 -18.28 -7.34 -8.42
C MET A 74 -16.77 -7.38 -8.17
N ALA A 75 -15.96 -6.91 -9.12
CA ALA A 75 -14.52 -6.81 -8.96
C ALA A 75 -14.15 -5.91 -7.77
N PHE A 76 -14.76 -4.73 -7.64
CA PHE A 76 -14.54 -3.84 -6.49
C PHE A 76 -15.01 -4.44 -5.17
N THR A 77 -16.10 -5.20 -5.19
CA THR A 77 -16.60 -5.92 -4.01
C THR A 77 -15.57 -6.96 -3.55
N ILE A 78 -15.01 -7.75 -4.47
CA ILE A 78 -13.95 -8.73 -4.17
C ILE A 78 -12.71 -8.03 -3.61
N ILE A 79 -12.29 -6.92 -4.23
CA ILE A 79 -11.17 -6.12 -3.72
C ILE A 79 -11.46 -5.63 -2.30
N GLY A 80 -12.68 -5.12 -2.07
CA GLY A 80 -13.25 -4.73 -0.78
C GLY A 80 -13.18 -5.79 0.29
N TRP A 81 -13.62 -6.99 -0.07
CA TRP A 81 -13.77 -8.11 0.86
C TRP A 81 -12.47 -8.81 1.18
N PHE A 82 -11.52 -8.87 0.26
CA PHE A 82 -10.30 -9.66 0.50
C PHE A 82 -9.10 -8.79 0.83
N SER A 83 -9.16 -7.47 0.60
CA SER A 83 -8.04 -6.55 0.77
C SER A 83 -6.77 -6.94 -0.02
N THR A 84 -6.85 -7.92 -0.92
CA THR A 84 -5.70 -8.55 -1.59
C THR A 84 -5.13 -7.74 -2.76
N GLU A 85 -5.89 -6.81 -3.32
CA GLU A 85 -5.46 -6.03 -4.50
C GLU A 85 -5.13 -4.56 -4.18
N TYR A 86 -5.18 -4.13 -2.91
CA TYR A 86 -4.79 -2.75 -2.55
C TYR A 86 -3.30 -2.46 -2.73
N TYR A 87 -2.47 -3.52 -2.80
CA TYR A 87 -1.03 -3.43 -2.62
C TYR A 87 -0.28 -3.88 -3.87
N PHE A 88 -0.37 -3.09 -4.94
CA PHE A 88 0.48 -3.34 -6.13
C PHE A 88 1.90 -2.80 -5.98
N LYS A 89 2.16 -1.94 -4.99
CA LYS A 89 3.47 -1.36 -4.70
C LYS A 89 3.93 -1.81 -3.32
N SER A 90 5.08 -2.46 -3.27
CA SER A 90 5.71 -2.94 -2.05
C SER A 90 7.14 -2.46 -1.97
N LEU A 91 7.73 -2.51 -0.79
CA LEU A 91 9.12 -2.15 -0.54
C LEU A 91 9.89 -3.40 -0.14
N LYS A 92 10.83 -3.81 -0.99
CA LYS A 92 11.75 -4.90 -0.69
C LYS A 92 12.91 -4.33 0.12
N VAL A 93 12.91 -4.61 1.42
CA VAL A 93 13.91 -4.06 2.36
C VAL A 93 15.25 -4.74 2.14
N PHE A 94 15.25 -6.07 2.12
CA PHE A 94 16.43 -6.88 1.90
C PHE A 94 16.04 -8.20 1.22
N ASP A 95 17.02 -8.80 0.57
CA ASP A 95 17.05 -10.20 0.16
C ASP A 95 18.39 -10.82 0.48
N TYR A 96 18.37 -12.11 0.75
CA TYR A 96 19.57 -12.90 0.91
C TYR A 96 19.39 -14.27 0.28
N LYS A 97 20.52 -14.81 -0.18
CA LYS A 97 20.66 -16.20 -0.61
C LYS A 97 21.91 -16.72 0.08
N ALA A 98 21.75 -17.74 0.90
CA ALA A 98 22.83 -18.36 1.63
C ALA A 98 22.78 -19.87 1.39
N GLN A 99 23.93 -20.48 1.17
CA GLN A 99 24.03 -21.93 1.06
C GLN A 99 24.62 -22.44 2.38
N LEU A 100 23.79 -23.13 3.14
CA LEU A 100 24.24 -23.94 4.28
C LEU A 100 24.70 -25.30 3.77
N SER A 101 25.35 -26.04 4.65
CA SER A 101 25.92 -27.36 4.36
C SER A 101 24.88 -28.35 3.79
N GLU A 102 23.65 -28.31 4.30
CA GLU A 102 22.58 -29.25 3.93
C GLU A 102 21.44 -28.60 3.14
N SER A 103 21.38 -27.27 3.05
CA SER A 103 20.25 -26.57 2.44
C SER A 103 20.62 -25.22 1.86
N LYS A 104 19.87 -24.77 0.85
CA LYS A 104 19.92 -23.39 0.37
C LYS A 104 18.80 -22.62 1.04
N ILE A 105 19.14 -21.54 1.72
CA ILE A 105 18.20 -20.62 2.32
C ILE A 105 18.11 -19.38 1.44
N GLU A 106 16.91 -19.09 0.96
CA GLU A 106 16.61 -17.82 0.30
C GLU A 106 15.50 -17.13 1.09
N GLY A 107 15.69 -15.84 1.36
CA GLY A 107 14.72 -15.05 2.11
C GLY A 107 14.66 -13.63 1.58
N GLN A 108 13.48 -13.03 1.68
CA GLN A 108 13.28 -11.63 1.35
C GLN A 108 12.27 -11.01 2.31
N ARG A 109 12.47 -9.74 2.66
CA ARG A 109 11.48 -8.96 3.42
C ARG A 109 10.82 -7.94 2.52
N ILE A 110 9.52 -8.13 2.31
CA ILE A 110 8.68 -7.24 1.52
C ILE A 110 7.68 -6.58 2.46
N ILE A 111 7.65 -5.25 2.44
CA ILE A 111 6.69 -4.43 3.19
C ILE A 111 5.63 -3.94 2.21
N GLU A 112 4.37 -4.24 2.46
CA GLU A 112 3.26 -3.73 1.67
C GLU A 112 3.05 -2.25 2.00
N LEU A 113 3.09 -1.39 0.97
CA LEU A 113 2.86 0.03 1.17
C LEU A 113 1.37 0.32 1.07
N ASN A 114 0.78 0.63 2.21
CA ASN A 114 -0.63 1.00 2.30
C ASN A 114 -0.88 2.34 1.62
N SER A 115 -1.44 2.32 0.39
CA SER A 115 -1.84 3.53 -0.32
C SER A 115 -3.30 3.85 -0.03
N VAL A 116 -3.55 4.68 0.98
CA VAL A 116 -4.91 5.20 1.29
C VAL A 116 -5.55 5.85 0.05
N GLY A 117 -4.76 6.56 -0.76
CA GLY A 117 -5.24 7.17 -2.00
C GLY A 117 -5.78 6.15 -3.01
N PHE A 118 -5.21 4.94 -3.04
CA PHE A 118 -5.70 3.86 -3.89
C PHE A 118 -7.04 3.30 -3.39
N ILE A 119 -7.18 3.11 -2.08
CA ILE A 119 -8.45 2.67 -1.47
C ILE A 119 -9.54 3.72 -1.76
N LEU A 120 -9.25 5.00 -1.55
CA LEU A 120 -10.17 6.10 -1.85
C LEU A 120 -10.57 6.15 -3.32
N LEU A 121 -9.62 5.91 -4.24
CA LEU A 121 -9.92 5.85 -5.67
C LEU A 121 -10.86 4.69 -6.01
N ASN A 122 -10.64 3.49 -5.44
CA ASN A 122 -11.54 2.35 -5.63
C ASN A 122 -12.94 2.62 -5.05
N ILE A 123 -13.02 3.26 -3.87
CA ILE A 123 -14.30 3.69 -3.28
C ILE A 123 -15.04 4.61 -4.25
N LEU A 124 -14.35 5.63 -4.77
CA LEU A 124 -14.94 6.60 -5.69
C LEU A 124 -15.45 5.96 -6.98
N ILE A 125 -14.66 5.09 -7.60
CA ILE A 125 -15.03 4.42 -8.85
C ILE A 125 -16.19 3.45 -8.62
N SER A 126 -16.16 2.68 -7.53
CA SER A 126 -17.25 1.79 -7.15
C SER A 126 -18.54 2.58 -6.94
N PHE A 127 -18.47 3.72 -6.25
CA PHE A 127 -19.60 4.60 -6.03
C PHE A 127 -20.19 5.15 -7.34
N ILE A 128 -19.35 5.69 -8.23
CA ILE A 128 -19.81 6.20 -9.54
C ILE A 128 -20.37 5.07 -10.40
N SER A 129 -19.71 3.91 -10.43
CA SER A 129 -20.18 2.73 -11.19
C SER A 129 -21.57 2.29 -10.73
N THR A 130 -21.83 2.36 -9.42
CA THR A 130 -23.12 2.05 -8.82
C THR A 130 -24.19 3.03 -9.25
N LEU A 131 -23.91 4.33 -9.21
CA LEU A 131 -24.86 5.36 -9.66
C LEU A 131 -25.21 5.17 -11.15
N VAL A 132 -24.20 4.95 -11.98
CA VAL A 132 -24.39 4.71 -13.42
C VAL A 132 -25.17 3.43 -13.66
N PHE A 133 -24.85 2.35 -12.96
CA PHE A 133 -25.58 1.09 -13.06
C PHE A 133 -27.06 1.27 -12.71
N THR A 134 -27.37 1.88 -11.56
CA THR A 134 -28.76 2.11 -11.12
C THR A 134 -29.52 2.97 -12.12
N TYR A 135 -28.89 4.03 -12.64
CA TYR A 135 -29.45 4.86 -13.70
C TYR A 135 -29.77 4.06 -14.97
N LEU A 136 -28.84 3.21 -15.42
CA LEU A 136 -29.05 2.38 -16.60
C LEU A 136 -30.14 1.32 -16.39
N MET A 137 -30.22 0.73 -15.20
CA MET A 137 -31.29 -0.20 -14.83
C MET A 137 -32.66 0.49 -14.92
N TYR A 138 -32.80 1.68 -14.34
CA TYR A 138 -34.03 2.47 -14.38
C TYR A 138 -34.43 2.80 -15.83
N ILE A 139 -33.53 3.38 -16.62
CA ILE A 139 -33.85 3.74 -18.01
C ILE A 139 -34.20 2.51 -18.85
N THR A 140 -33.43 1.44 -18.72
CA THR A 140 -33.57 0.28 -19.62
C THR A 140 -34.78 -0.56 -19.23
N PHE A 141 -34.91 -0.90 -17.95
CA PHE A 141 -35.93 -1.84 -17.53
C PHE A 141 -37.25 -1.17 -17.19
N GLU A 142 -37.23 -0.01 -16.52
CA GLU A 142 -38.47 0.70 -16.18
C GLU A 142 -39.00 1.53 -17.35
N HIS A 143 -38.16 2.31 -18.03
CA HIS A 143 -38.66 3.21 -19.09
C HIS A 143 -38.76 2.55 -20.47
N TYR A 144 -37.89 1.61 -20.83
CA TYR A 144 -37.90 0.99 -22.17
C TYR A 144 -38.57 -0.38 -22.26
N THR A 145 -38.69 -1.12 -21.16
CA THR A 145 -39.27 -2.48 -21.17
C THR A 145 -40.40 -2.74 -20.16
N ASP A 146 -40.77 -1.75 -19.34
CA ASP A 146 -41.77 -1.85 -18.26
C ASP A 146 -41.55 -2.99 -17.23
N ASN A 147 -40.34 -3.56 -17.16
CA ASN A 147 -40.01 -4.67 -16.26
C ASN A 147 -39.36 -4.18 -14.95
N LYS A 148 -40.18 -3.63 -14.04
CA LYS A 148 -39.72 -3.08 -12.75
C LYS A 148 -39.00 -4.09 -11.84
N VAL A 149 -39.33 -5.38 -11.95
CA VAL A 149 -38.74 -6.44 -11.13
C VAL A 149 -37.21 -6.50 -11.26
N TRP A 150 -36.68 -6.28 -12.46
CA TRP A 150 -35.23 -6.31 -12.68
C TRP A 150 -34.51 -5.15 -12.01
N VAL A 151 -35.15 -3.97 -11.95
CA VAL A 151 -34.62 -2.79 -11.25
C VAL A 151 -34.46 -3.10 -9.76
N GLU A 152 -35.49 -3.67 -9.14
CA GLU A 152 -35.46 -4.04 -7.70
C GLU A 152 -34.40 -5.11 -7.40
N ILE A 153 -34.33 -6.17 -8.20
CA ILE A 153 -33.30 -7.21 -8.05
C ILE A 153 -31.89 -6.61 -8.14
N GLY A 154 -31.66 -5.73 -9.12
CA GLY A 154 -30.40 -5.03 -9.30
C GLY A 154 -30.04 -4.16 -8.10
N ALA A 155 -31.01 -3.39 -7.59
CA ALA A 155 -30.84 -2.54 -6.43
C ALA A 155 -30.47 -3.36 -5.18
N ILE A 156 -31.23 -4.41 -4.87
CA ILE A 156 -30.99 -5.29 -3.71
C ILE A 156 -29.60 -5.94 -3.81
N SER A 157 -29.25 -6.48 -4.98
CA SER A 157 -27.97 -7.16 -5.20
C SER A 157 -26.77 -6.22 -4.94
N ILE A 158 -26.88 -4.97 -5.39
CA ILE A 158 -25.87 -3.94 -5.14
C ILE A 158 -25.73 -3.65 -3.65
N HIS A 159 -26.85 -3.49 -2.94
CA HIS A 159 -26.82 -3.18 -1.52
C HIS A 159 -26.15 -4.30 -0.71
N LEU A 160 -26.46 -5.56 -1.03
CA LEU A 160 -25.87 -6.73 -0.37
C LEU A 160 -24.36 -6.84 -0.60
N LEU A 161 -23.87 -6.50 -1.80
CA LEU A 161 -22.46 -6.62 -2.16
C LEU A 161 -21.63 -5.44 -1.64
N LEU A 162 -22.11 -4.21 -1.86
CA LEU A 162 -21.30 -3.01 -1.67
C LEU A 162 -21.23 -2.52 -0.23
N ILE A 163 -22.31 -2.65 0.56
CA ILE A 163 -22.30 -2.15 1.94
C ILE A 163 -21.16 -2.81 2.75
N PRO A 164 -21.03 -4.15 2.79
CA PRO A 164 -19.93 -4.79 3.52
C PRO A 164 -18.56 -4.42 2.95
N ALA A 165 -18.46 -4.27 1.62
CA ALA A 165 -17.20 -3.89 0.96
C ALA A 165 -16.75 -2.47 1.35
N PHE A 166 -17.66 -1.50 1.35
CA PHE A 166 -17.36 -0.13 1.78
C PHE A 166 -17.00 -0.06 3.26
N VAL A 167 -17.74 -0.75 4.13
CA VAL A 167 -17.44 -0.80 5.57
C VAL A 167 -16.00 -1.28 5.79
N ARG A 168 -15.63 -2.40 5.17
CA ARG A 168 -14.27 -2.95 5.29
C ARG A 168 -13.20 -2.02 4.71
N MET A 169 -13.48 -1.34 3.60
CA MET A 169 -12.57 -0.34 3.04
C MET A 169 -12.34 0.83 4.00
N PHE A 170 -13.40 1.35 4.63
CA PHE A 170 -13.28 2.43 5.61
C PHE A 170 -12.59 1.98 6.90
N GLU A 171 -12.89 0.78 7.40
CA GLU A 171 -12.18 0.17 8.53
C GLU A 171 -10.68 0.05 8.23
N THR A 172 -10.31 -0.39 7.03
CA THR A 172 -8.91 -0.46 6.59
C THR A 172 -8.26 0.92 6.60
N ILE A 173 -8.95 1.97 6.12
CA ILE A 173 -8.46 3.36 6.17
C ILE A 173 -8.26 3.81 7.62
N LEU A 174 -9.21 3.50 8.51
CA LEU A 174 -9.12 3.86 9.93
C LEU A 174 -7.99 3.12 10.63
N GLU A 175 -7.80 1.84 10.34
CA GLU A 175 -6.69 1.03 10.86
C GLU A 175 -5.34 1.64 10.44
N ILE A 176 -5.18 1.95 9.14
CA ILE A 176 -3.99 2.61 8.62
C ILE A 176 -3.77 3.96 9.34
N SER A 177 -4.82 4.77 9.47
CA SER A 177 -4.75 6.08 10.12
C SER A 177 -4.34 5.97 11.59
N ASN A 178 -4.94 5.05 12.34
CA ASN A 178 -4.64 4.80 13.74
C ASN A 178 -3.21 4.29 13.93
N ASN A 179 -2.75 3.39 13.06
CA ASN A 179 -1.37 2.90 13.08
C ASN A 179 -0.38 4.04 12.84
N TYR A 180 -0.62 4.91 11.86
CA TYR A 180 0.21 6.10 11.65
C TYR A 180 0.16 7.07 12.82
N LYS A 181 -1.01 7.28 13.45
CA LYS A 181 -1.13 8.14 14.62
C LYS A 181 -0.29 7.61 15.79
N LYS A 182 -0.37 6.31 16.07
CA LYS A 182 0.47 5.64 17.09
C LYS A 182 1.95 5.79 16.77
N LEU A 183 2.36 5.48 15.54
CA LEU A 183 3.75 5.60 15.09
C LEU A 183 4.28 7.03 15.22
N LEU A 184 3.51 8.03 14.78
CA LEU A 184 3.90 9.44 14.86
C LEU A 184 3.96 9.96 16.30
N SER A 185 3.14 9.41 17.20
CA SER A 185 3.18 9.73 18.63
C SER A 185 4.28 8.98 19.40
N HIS A 186 4.91 7.98 18.79
CA HIS A 186 5.91 7.17 19.44
C HIS A 186 7.21 7.96 19.71
N PHE A 187 7.94 7.64 20.77
CA PHE A 187 9.15 8.41 21.13
C PHE A 187 10.24 8.37 20.05
N LEU A 188 10.30 7.31 19.25
CA LEU A 188 11.23 7.19 18.11
C LEU A 188 11.02 8.29 17.04
N THR A 189 9.81 8.86 16.96
CA THR A 189 9.52 9.98 16.05
C THR A 189 9.58 11.32 16.79
N THR A 190 9.14 11.37 18.06
CA THR A 190 9.07 12.64 18.81
C THR A 190 10.39 13.07 19.44
N GLN A 191 11.30 12.14 19.75
CA GLN A 191 12.62 12.37 20.37
C GLN A 191 13.79 11.96 19.46
N PHE A 192 13.59 12.01 18.15
CA PHE A 192 14.54 11.46 17.16
C PHE A 192 15.99 11.96 17.28
N ASP A 193 16.23 13.21 17.72
CA ASP A 193 17.58 13.76 17.90
C ASP A 193 18.40 12.94 18.92
N SER A 194 17.74 12.48 19.99
CA SER A 194 18.34 11.63 21.03
C SER A 194 18.52 10.16 20.60
N VAL A 195 17.98 9.80 19.43
CA VAL A 195 17.90 8.42 18.94
C VAL A 195 18.63 8.25 17.60
N LYS A 196 19.41 9.25 17.17
CA LYS A 196 20.20 9.18 15.93
C LYS A 196 21.14 7.97 15.90
N HIS A 197 21.70 7.62 17.06
CA HIS A 197 22.65 6.52 17.25
C HIS A 197 21.98 5.22 17.76
N LEU A 198 20.66 5.06 17.57
CA LEU A 198 19.86 3.94 18.09
C LEU A 198 20.50 2.56 17.88
N PHE A 199 21.07 2.33 16.69
CA PHE A 199 21.61 1.04 16.31
C PHE A 199 23.06 0.78 16.76
N GLU A 200 23.72 1.75 17.41
CA GLU A 200 25.09 1.55 17.93
C GLU A 200 25.10 0.58 19.12
N ASP A 201 24.06 0.61 19.95
CA ASP A 201 23.90 -0.26 21.11
C ASP A 201 23.09 -1.54 20.81
N ALA A 202 22.74 -1.79 19.55
CA ALA A 202 21.90 -2.92 19.18
C ALA A 202 22.66 -4.24 19.31
N LYS A 203 22.11 -5.18 20.08
CA LYS A 203 22.67 -6.52 20.28
C LYS A 203 21.69 -7.59 19.83
N PHE A 204 22.19 -8.64 19.21
CA PHE A 204 21.36 -9.83 18.94
C PHE A 204 21.00 -10.51 20.25
N ASP A 205 19.74 -10.94 20.36
CA ASP A 205 19.35 -11.84 21.44
C ASP A 205 19.98 -13.23 21.24
N LEU A 206 19.88 -14.07 22.27
CA LEU A 206 20.23 -15.47 22.23
C LEU A 206 19.60 -16.14 21.00
N HIS A 207 20.41 -16.88 20.25
CA HIS A 207 20.05 -17.52 18.98
C HIS A 207 19.62 -16.56 17.85
N SER A 208 19.93 -15.27 17.94
CA SER A 208 19.61 -14.26 16.90
C SER A 208 18.12 -14.17 16.55
N THR A 209 17.23 -14.46 17.50
CA THR A 209 15.78 -14.41 17.27
C THR A 209 15.28 -13.00 16.96
N HIS A 210 15.87 -12.00 17.62
CA HIS A 210 15.58 -10.58 17.41
C HIS A 210 16.76 -9.71 17.86
N LEU A 211 16.71 -8.42 17.57
CA LEU A 211 17.61 -7.41 18.13
C LEU A 211 17.01 -6.78 19.38
N LYS A 212 17.85 -6.63 20.40
CA LYS A 212 17.58 -5.90 21.63
C LYS A 212 18.32 -4.57 21.61
N PHE A 213 17.59 -3.53 21.98
CA PHE A 213 18.10 -2.17 22.15
C PHE A 213 18.00 -1.83 23.64
N GLU A 214 18.99 -2.27 24.43
CA GLU A 214 18.95 -2.22 25.91
C GLU A 214 18.72 -0.79 26.42
N SER A 215 19.44 0.19 25.87
CA SER A 215 19.37 1.61 26.24
C SER A 215 17.97 2.23 26.08
N TYR A 216 17.11 1.64 25.23
CA TYR A 216 15.80 2.19 24.88
C TYR A 216 14.63 1.23 25.17
N ASN A 217 14.91 0.06 25.77
CA ASN A 217 13.94 -1.03 25.98
C ASN A 217 13.12 -1.36 24.71
N LEU A 218 13.75 -1.33 23.53
CA LEU A 218 13.13 -1.67 22.26
C LEU A 218 13.57 -3.06 21.78
N ARG A 219 12.71 -3.68 20.97
CA ARG A 219 12.99 -4.98 20.34
C ARG A 219 12.55 -4.96 18.89
N SER A 220 13.34 -5.61 18.04
CA SER A 220 12.89 -5.91 16.67
C SER A 220 11.88 -7.06 16.67
N ARG A 221 11.16 -7.25 15.57
CA ARG A 221 10.33 -8.44 15.37
C ARG A 221 11.17 -9.70 15.19
N ASN A 222 10.60 -10.85 15.53
CA ASN A 222 11.29 -12.14 15.60
C ASN A 222 11.57 -12.81 14.25
N ASN A 223 11.03 -12.29 13.15
CA ASN A 223 11.07 -12.93 11.82
C ASN A 223 11.88 -12.13 10.79
N ILE A 224 12.81 -11.30 11.27
CA ILE A 224 13.67 -10.46 10.43
C ILE A 224 15.01 -11.14 10.20
N PHE A 225 15.54 -11.80 11.23
CA PHE A 225 16.87 -12.41 11.23
C PHE A 225 16.78 -13.92 11.12
N LEU A 226 17.88 -14.52 10.66
CA LEU A 226 18.06 -15.96 10.66
C LEU A 226 18.38 -16.45 12.06
N ILE A 227 17.63 -17.46 12.53
CA ILE A 227 17.83 -18.05 13.85
C ILE A 227 19.10 -18.90 13.83
N ASN A 228 19.97 -18.66 14.80
CA ASN A 228 21.17 -19.44 15.03
C ASN A 228 20.94 -20.49 16.13
N SER A 229 20.77 -21.75 15.74
CA SER A 229 20.57 -22.89 16.64
C SER A 229 21.88 -23.65 16.91
N ASP A 230 21.96 -24.30 18.06
CA ASP A 230 23.07 -25.19 18.41
C ASP A 230 23.22 -26.40 17.47
N HIS A 231 22.17 -26.74 16.72
CA HIS A 231 22.19 -27.82 15.73
C HIS A 231 23.03 -27.50 14.48
N TYR A 232 23.33 -26.23 14.20
CA TYR A 232 24.17 -25.86 13.05
C TYR A 232 25.65 -26.09 13.34
N ASN A 233 26.41 -26.49 12.32
CA ASN A 233 27.86 -26.56 12.43
C ASN A 233 28.50 -25.16 12.47
N GLU A 234 29.75 -25.05 12.90
CA GLU A 234 30.45 -23.75 13.04
C GLU A 234 30.52 -22.94 11.73
N ASN A 235 30.57 -23.61 10.57
CA ASN A 235 30.57 -22.91 9.28
C ASN A 235 29.20 -22.31 8.97
N ASP A 236 28.13 -23.07 9.17
CA ASP A 236 26.75 -22.62 9.00
C ASP A 236 26.42 -21.48 9.98
N LYS A 237 26.88 -21.57 11.24
CA LYS A 237 26.76 -20.49 12.24
C LYS A 237 27.43 -19.19 11.77
N LYS A 238 28.63 -19.28 11.19
CA LYS A 238 29.34 -18.12 10.61
C LYS A 238 28.60 -17.53 9.41
N ILE A 239 28.06 -18.37 8.53
CA ILE A 239 27.25 -17.92 7.39
C ILE A 239 26.00 -17.19 7.88
N ILE A 240 25.25 -17.77 8.83
CA ILE A 240 24.07 -17.16 9.44
C ILE A 240 24.41 -15.81 10.07
N ALA A 241 25.50 -15.72 10.84
CA ALA A 241 25.96 -14.49 11.44
C ALA A 241 26.27 -13.41 10.38
N SER A 242 26.98 -13.78 9.31
CA SER A 242 27.30 -12.85 8.22
C SER A 242 26.05 -12.32 7.50
N VAL A 243 25.03 -13.17 7.29
CA VAL A 243 23.75 -12.74 6.70
C VAL A 243 23.02 -11.78 7.64
N ASN A 244 22.97 -12.10 8.93
CA ASN A 244 22.33 -11.24 9.93
C ASN A 244 23.01 -9.88 10.06
N GLU A 245 24.35 -9.83 9.96
CA GLU A 245 25.11 -8.58 9.92
C GLU A 245 24.76 -7.75 8.67
N VAL A 246 24.67 -8.37 7.50
CA VAL A 246 24.25 -7.67 6.27
C VAL A 246 22.85 -7.08 6.40
N ILE A 247 21.91 -7.84 7.00
CA ILE A 247 20.55 -7.35 7.27
C ILE A 247 20.59 -6.16 8.24
N LEU A 248 21.35 -6.27 9.33
CA LEU A 248 21.50 -5.21 10.34
C LEU A 248 22.10 -3.94 9.74
N GLU A 249 23.17 -4.05 8.94
CA GLU A 249 23.83 -2.90 8.30
C GLU A 249 22.90 -2.18 7.32
N ASN A 250 22.03 -2.93 6.62
CA ASN A 250 21.02 -2.32 5.77
C ASN A 250 20.01 -1.49 6.57
N TYR A 251 19.52 -2.01 7.72
CA TYR A 251 18.64 -1.23 8.61
C TYR A 251 19.35 -0.03 9.25
N LYS A 252 20.61 -0.15 9.66
CA LYS A 252 21.43 0.98 10.14
C LYS A 252 21.50 2.10 9.10
N LYS A 253 21.79 1.75 7.85
CA LYS A 253 21.83 2.72 6.75
C LYS A 253 20.49 3.42 6.56
N LEU A 254 19.39 2.66 6.56
CA LEU A 254 18.03 3.23 6.45
C LEU A 254 17.71 4.17 7.63
N TRP A 255 18.17 3.85 8.85
CA TRP A 255 17.98 4.69 10.03
C TRP A 255 18.72 6.03 9.90
N ILE A 256 19.98 5.98 9.45
CA ILE A 256 20.78 7.20 9.22
C ILE A 256 20.10 8.09 8.17
N GLU A 257 19.64 7.52 7.05
CA GLU A 257 18.95 8.31 6.02
C GLU A 257 17.61 8.86 6.51
N TYR A 258 16.83 8.09 7.27
CA TYR A 258 15.62 8.56 7.94
C TYR A 258 15.90 9.78 8.83
N THR A 259 16.92 9.72 9.69
CA THR A 259 17.24 10.83 10.61
C THR A 259 17.67 12.10 9.87
N LYS A 260 18.41 11.98 8.75
CA LYS A 260 18.77 13.11 7.89
C LYS A 260 17.53 13.79 7.30
N VAL A 261 16.62 13.00 6.72
CA VAL A 261 15.38 13.52 6.12
C VAL A 261 14.49 14.15 7.18
N TYR A 262 14.41 13.55 8.38
CA TYR A 262 13.59 14.07 9.48
C TYR A 262 14.13 15.40 10.02
N SER A 263 15.44 15.49 10.24
CA SER A 263 16.09 16.75 10.66
C SER A 263 15.87 17.87 9.64
N LEU A 264 16.00 17.56 8.35
CA LEU A 264 15.67 18.49 7.27
C LEU A 264 14.20 18.92 7.35
N PHE A 265 13.26 17.97 7.47
CA PHE A 265 11.83 18.28 7.57
C PHE A 265 11.50 19.25 8.71
N ARG A 266 12.12 19.07 9.89
CA ARG A 266 11.92 19.94 11.06
C ARG A 266 12.48 21.35 10.87
N ASN A 267 13.60 21.47 10.17
CA ASN A 267 14.32 22.73 9.99
C ASN A 267 13.80 23.57 8.81
N LEU A 268 12.94 23.01 7.95
CA LEU A 268 12.35 23.75 6.84
C LEU A 268 11.22 24.68 7.31
N ASN A 269 11.28 25.94 6.89
CA ASN A 269 10.19 26.89 7.07
C ASN A 269 9.01 26.57 6.13
N PRO A 270 7.78 26.32 6.64
CA PRO A 270 6.62 26.00 5.83
C PRO A 270 6.20 27.06 4.82
N LYS A 271 6.43 28.34 5.14
CA LYS A 271 6.02 29.45 4.26
C LYS A 271 6.88 29.52 2.99
N GLU A 272 8.15 29.13 3.09
CA GLU A 272 9.13 29.27 2.01
C GLU A 272 9.32 27.95 1.24
N ASN A 273 9.26 26.81 1.93
CA ASN A 273 9.72 25.53 1.39
C ASN A 273 8.62 24.46 1.31
N MET A 274 7.37 24.87 1.07
CA MET A 274 6.20 23.97 1.06
C MET A 274 6.39 22.73 0.16
N HIS A 275 6.98 22.90 -1.03
CA HIS A 275 7.28 21.76 -1.91
C HIS A 275 8.24 20.77 -1.23
N LEU A 276 9.36 21.24 -0.69
CA LEU A 276 10.36 20.37 -0.06
C LEU A 276 9.78 19.67 1.16
N ILE A 277 8.93 20.33 1.94
CA ILE A 277 8.21 19.74 3.08
C ILE A 277 7.29 18.62 2.64
N ARG A 278 6.48 18.83 1.59
CA ARG A 278 5.61 17.77 1.05
C ARG A 278 6.43 16.56 0.60
N LYS A 279 7.57 16.81 -0.05
CA LYS A 279 8.47 15.75 -0.51
C LYS A 279 9.10 15.00 0.66
N ALA A 280 9.65 15.71 1.64
CA ALA A 280 10.23 15.12 2.85
C ALA A 280 9.17 14.30 3.61
N ARG A 281 7.96 14.82 3.78
CA ARG A 281 6.84 14.10 4.40
C ARG A 281 6.53 12.78 3.69
N SER A 282 6.51 12.79 2.35
CA SER A 282 6.29 11.56 1.58
C SER A 282 7.39 10.52 1.80
N LEU A 283 8.65 10.93 1.93
CA LEU A 283 9.76 10.01 2.21
C LEU A 283 9.68 9.47 3.65
N LEU A 284 9.38 10.34 4.62
CA LEU A 284 9.22 9.95 6.02
C LEU A 284 8.11 8.91 6.21
N VAL A 285 6.98 9.04 5.50
CA VAL A 285 5.92 8.03 5.54
C VAL A 285 6.43 6.64 5.10
N VAL A 286 7.30 6.57 4.10
CA VAL A 286 7.89 5.30 3.65
C VAL A 286 8.80 4.72 4.73
N TYR A 287 9.66 5.55 5.33
CA TYR A 287 10.50 5.12 6.45
C TYR A 287 9.69 4.66 7.66
N LEU A 288 8.59 5.34 8.00
CA LEU A 288 7.70 4.92 9.08
C LEU A 288 7.14 3.52 8.85
N ASN A 289 6.81 3.15 7.62
CA ASN A 289 6.38 1.78 7.31
C ASN A 289 7.51 0.76 7.52
N ILE A 290 8.77 1.13 7.20
CA ILE A 290 9.95 0.31 7.48
C ILE A 290 10.10 0.09 8.99
N TRP A 291 9.95 1.14 9.79
CA TRP A 291 10.09 1.04 11.26
C TRP A 291 8.92 0.34 11.94
N ASN A 292 7.70 0.51 11.42
CA ASN A 292 6.53 -0.25 11.84
C ASN A 292 6.70 -1.76 11.62
N ASP A 293 7.32 -2.14 10.50
CA ASP A 293 7.63 -3.52 10.18
C ASP A 293 8.80 -4.07 11.01
N PHE A 294 9.77 -3.23 11.36
CA PHE A 294 10.96 -3.63 12.09
C PHE A 294 10.75 -3.77 13.60
N PHE A 295 10.10 -2.79 14.25
CA PHE A 295 9.93 -2.75 15.70
C PHE A 295 8.63 -3.42 16.17
N ILE A 296 8.63 -3.79 17.46
CA ILE A 296 7.43 -4.11 18.22
C ILE A 296 7.04 -2.85 19.02
N PHE A 297 5.85 -2.32 18.76
CA PHE A 297 5.30 -1.13 19.41
C PHE A 297 4.13 -1.48 20.33
#